data_AF-A0A8T6SGL0-F1
#
_entry.id   AF-A0A8T6SGL0-F1
#
_cell.length_a   1.000
_cell.length_b   1.000
_cell.length_c   1.000
_cell.angle_alpha   90.00
_cell.angle_beta   90.00
_cell.angle_gamma   90.00
#
_symmetry.space_group_name_H-M   'P 1'
#
loop_
_entity.id
_entity.type
_entity.pdbx_description
1 polymer ?
#
loop_
_entity_poly.entity_id
_entity_poly.type
_entity_poly.pdbx_seq_one_letter_code
_entity_poly.pdbx_strand_id
1 'polypeptide(L)'
;MIEYKGKYTSARVMIDQIDQTTAGQITQFISHEAFTNPVAIMPDTHAGKGSVIGFTMELGDKVIPNTIGVDIGCGMLSFRVGSSFLSRMRKDQVDREIRKVVPFGTKVRQGKSPHFNK
;
A
#
# COMPACT_ATOMS: atom_id res chain seq x y z
N MET A 1 -6.78 -15.83 -11.08
CA MET A 1 -7.64 -15.18 -10.08
C MET A 1 -8.19 -16.27 -9.18
N ILE A 2 -8.13 -16.08 -7.86
CA ILE A 2 -8.59 -17.05 -6.85
C ILE A 2 -9.77 -16.46 -6.10
N GLU A 3 -10.78 -17.26 -5.78
CA GLU A 3 -11.86 -16.87 -4.89
C GLU A 3 -11.74 -17.60 -3.55
N TYR A 4 -11.87 -16.85 -2.46
CA TYR A 4 -11.98 -17.38 -1.11
C TYR A 4 -13.35 -17.05 -0.55
N LYS A 5 -13.97 -18.03 0.12
CA LYS A 5 -15.24 -17.85 0.84
C LYS A 5 -14.99 -18.05 2.32
N GLY A 6 -15.37 -17.05 3.11
CA GLY A 6 -15.28 -17.05 4.56
C GLY A 6 -16.63 -17.16 5.21
N LYS A 7 -16.62 -17.08 6.54
CA LYS A 7 -17.85 -17.12 7.36
C LYS A 7 -18.72 -15.87 7.17
N TYR A 8 -18.14 -14.68 7.02
CA TYR A 8 -18.88 -13.42 6.99
C TYR A 8 -18.87 -12.73 5.62
N THR A 9 -17.87 -13.02 4.77
CA THR A 9 -17.78 -12.46 3.42
C THR A 9 -16.92 -13.34 2.49
N SER A 10 -16.68 -12.89 1.27
CA SER A 10 -15.79 -13.51 0.28
C SER A 10 -14.68 -12.55 -0.15
N ALA A 11 -13.54 -13.10 -0.57
CA ALA A 11 -12.45 -12.36 -1.18
C ALA A 11 -12.19 -12.80 -2.62
N ARG A 12 -12.01 -11.82 -3.52
CA ARG A 12 -11.52 -12.03 -4.88
C ARG A 12 -10.06 -11.62 -4.97
N VAL A 13 -9.19 -12.59 -5.24
CA VAL A 13 -7.74 -12.41 -5.32
C VAL A 13 -7.30 -12.34 -6.78
N MET A 14 -6.75 -11.20 -7.18
CA MET A 14 -6.48 -10.87 -8.59
C MET A 14 -5.16 -11.44 -9.13
N ILE A 15 -4.60 -12.45 -8.46
CA ILE A 15 -3.44 -13.23 -8.91
C ILE A 15 -3.78 -14.72 -8.88
N ASP A 16 -2.95 -15.56 -9.50
CA ASP A 16 -3.19 -17.00 -9.65
C ASP A 16 -2.60 -17.82 -8.50
N GLN A 17 -1.61 -17.29 -7.78
CA GLN A 17 -0.92 -17.97 -6.69
C GLN A 17 -0.48 -16.98 -5.61
N ILE A 18 -0.56 -17.40 -4.36
CA ILE A 18 -0.10 -16.69 -3.17
C ILE A 18 0.49 -17.70 -2.18
N ASP A 19 1.36 -17.25 -1.26
CA ASP A 19 1.89 -18.12 -0.21
C ASP A 19 0.85 -18.40 0.89
N GLN A 20 1.13 -19.41 1.72
CA GLN A 20 0.22 -19.85 2.77
C GLN A 20 -0.04 -18.77 3.85
N THR A 21 0.94 -17.91 4.13
CA THR A 21 0.81 -16.84 5.13
C THR A 21 -0.19 -15.80 4.63
N THR A 22 -0.05 -15.37 3.36
CA THR A 22 -0.99 -14.46 2.71
C THR A 22 -2.40 -15.05 2.65
N ALA A 23 -2.52 -16.32 2.24
CA ALA A 23 -3.82 -17.01 2.21
C ALA A 23 -4.47 -17.13 3.60
N GLY A 24 -3.67 -17.40 4.64
CA GLY A 24 -4.13 -17.47 6.03
C GLY A 24 -4.69 -16.13 6.52
N GLN A 25 -3.99 -15.02 6.25
CA GLN A 25 -4.46 -13.69 6.60
C GLN A 25 -5.77 -13.33 5.88
N ILE A 26 -5.87 -13.61 4.56
CA ILE A 26 -7.11 -13.41 3.80
C ILE A 26 -8.26 -14.19 4.44
N THR A 27 -8.05 -15.47 4.73
CA THR A 27 -9.05 -16.35 5.35
C THR A 27 -9.51 -15.83 6.72
N GLN A 28 -8.58 -15.28 7.50
CA GLN A 28 -8.88 -14.67 8.80
C GLN A 28 -9.79 -13.44 8.64
N PHE A 29 -9.52 -12.54 7.67
CA PHE A 29 -10.39 -11.38 7.44
C PHE A 29 -11.79 -11.79 7.06
N ILE A 30 -11.94 -12.62 6.02
CA ILE A 30 -13.26 -13.00 5.49
C ILE A 30 -14.08 -13.85 6.47
N SER A 31 -13.44 -14.37 7.53
CA SER A 31 -14.06 -15.14 8.61
C SER A 31 -14.15 -14.38 9.92
N HIS A 32 -13.88 -13.08 9.94
CA HIS A 32 -14.02 -12.21 11.10
C HIS A 32 -15.19 -11.23 10.94
N GLU A 33 -15.99 -11.04 11.99
CA GLU A 33 -17.25 -10.29 11.94
C GLU A 33 -17.11 -8.80 11.62
N ALA A 34 -15.92 -8.24 11.82
CA ALA A 34 -15.59 -6.88 11.41
C ALA A 34 -15.55 -6.69 9.87
N PHE A 35 -15.47 -7.78 9.10
CA PHE A 35 -15.36 -7.76 7.64
C PHE A 35 -16.60 -8.41 7.02
N THR A 36 -17.59 -7.58 6.69
CA THR A 36 -18.88 -8.05 6.16
C THR A 36 -19.10 -7.71 4.69
N ASN A 37 -18.26 -6.85 4.11
CA ASN A 37 -18.37 -6.43 2.71
C ASN A 37 -17.45 -7.26 1.82
N PRO A 38 -17.72 -7.36 0.50
CA PRO A 38 -16.86 -8.08 -0.43
C PRO A 38 -15.42 -7.53 -0.41
N VAL A 39 -14.45 -8.43 -0.27
CA VAL A 39 -13.03 -8.09 -0.25
C VAL A 39 -12.43 -8.26 -1.65
N ALA A 40 -11.63 -7.30 -2.08
CA ALA A 40 -10.75 -7.40 -3.23
C ALA A 40 -9.30 -7.43 -2.77
N ILE A 41 -8.52 -8.38 -3.28
CA ILE A 41 -7.09 -8.49 -3.02
C ILE A 41 -6.34 -8.28 -4.33
N MET A 42 -5.50 -7.25 -4.36
CA MET A 42 -4.75 -6.82 -5.54
C MET A 42 -3.64 -7.83 -5.93
N PRO A 43 -3.15 -7.80 -7.18
CA PRO A 43 -2.17 -8.78 -7.66
C PRO A 43 -0.80 -8.70 -6.99
N ASP A 44 -0.45 -7.57 -6.38
CA ASP A 44 0.80 -7.34 -5.63
C ASP A 44 0.71 -7.79 -4.15
N THR A 45 -0.33 -8.55 -3.82
CA THR A 45 -0.60 -9.01 -2.46
C THR A 45 0.53 -9.84 -1.87
N HIS A 46 0.77 -9.62 -0.58
CA HIS A 46 1.67 -10.41 0.23
C HIS A 46 1.33 -10.22 1.71
N ALA A 47 1.85 -11.12 2.55
CA ALA A 47 1.63 -11.07 3.98
C ALA A 47 2.19 -9.76 4.57
N GLY A 48 1.36 -9.06 5.33
CA GLY A 48 1.77 -7.88 6.08
C GLY A 48 1.70 -8.11 7.59
N LYS A 49 1.85 -7.04 8.36
CA LYS A 49 1.73 -7.08 9.83
C LYS A 49 0.26 -6.88 10.24
N GLY A 50 -0.50 -7.98 10.25
CA GLY A 50 -1.90 -8.00 10.69
C GLY A 50 -2.94 -7.74 9.60
N SER A 51 -2.54 -7.18 8.45
CA SER A 51 -3.33 -7.11 7.21
C SER A 51 -2.46 -7.52 6.03
N VAL A 52 -3.05 -8.13 4.99
CA VAL A 52 -2.33 -8.34 3.72
C VAL A 52 -2.14 -7.01 3.02
N ILE A 53 -0.97 -6.79 2.42
CA ILE A 53 -0.79 -5.70 1.46
C ILE A 53 -1.64 -6.02 0.22
N GLY A 54 -2.20 -4.99 -0.41
CA GLY A 54 -3.12 -5.16 -1.54
C GLY A 54 -4.57 -5.44 -1.11
N PHE A 55 -4.90 -5.33 0.18
CA PHE A 55 -6.28 -5.42 0.68
C PHE A 55 -7.14 -4.21 0.26
N THR A 56 -8.37 -4.46 -0.18
CA THR A 56 -9.38 -3.42 -0.42
C THR A 56 -10.75 -3.92 -0.04
N MET A 57 -11.48 -3.13 0.75
CA MET A 57 -12.87 -3.39 1.13
C MET A 57 -13.53 -2.06 1.49
N GLU A 58 -14.79 -1.88 1.12
CA GLU A 58 -15.58 -0.76 1.65
C GLU A 58 -15.80 -0.97 3.16
N LEU A 59 -15.44 0.02 4.00
CA LEU A 59 -15.56 -0.09 5.45
C LEU A 59 -16.89 0.44 6.01
N GLY A 60 -17.66 1.20 5.22
CA GLY A 60 -18.90 1.83 5.65
C GLY A 60 -18.68 2.80 6.82
N ASP A 61 -19.33 2.52 7.94
CA ASP A 61 -19.30 3.30 9.19
C ASP A 61 -18.16 2.91 10.15
N LYS A 62 -17.25 2.02 9.72
CA LYS A 62 -16.18 1.46 10.55
C LYS A 62 -14.81 1.96 10.11
N VAL A 63 -13.86 1.92 11.03
CA VAL A 63 -12.43 2.09 10.74
C VAL A 63 -11.67 0.95 11.40
N ILE A 64 -10.82 0.26 10.62
CA ILE A 64 -9.95 -0.80 11.11
C ILE A 64 -8.50 -0.35 10.88
N PRO A 65 -7.80 0.21 11.89
CA PRO A 65 -6.47 0.77 11.70
C PRO A 65 -5.45 -0.20 11.08
N ASN A 66 -5.54 -1.49 11.41
CA ASN A 66 -4.67 -2.52 10.85
C ASN A 66 -4.77 -2.67 9.32
N THR A 67 -5.90 -2.32 8.70
CA THR A 67 -6.06 -2.41 7.24
C THR A 67 -5.58 -1.15 6.51
N ILE A 68 -5.19 -0.10 7.24
CA ILE A 68 -4.65 1.15 6.69
C ILE A 68 -3.13 1.03 6.55
N GLY A 69 -2.47 0.44 7.56
CA GLY A 69 -1.02 0.31 7.64
C GLY A 69 -0.37 1.33 8.58
N VAL A 70 0.92 1.09 8.88
CA VAL A 70 1.68 1.90 9.86
C VAL A 70 2.20 3.22 9.29
N ASP A 71 2.40 3.29 7.98
CA ASP A 71 2.83 4.50 7.27
C ASP A 71 1.62 5.19 6.65
N ILE A 72 0.83 5.83 7.50
CA ILE A 72 -0.42 6.47 7.11
C ILE A 72 -0.13 7.64 6.16
N GLY A 73 -0.73 7.58 4.98
CA GLY A 73 -0.51 8.57 3.91
C GLY A 73 0.65 8.24 2.99
N CYS A 74 1.25 7.05 3.11
CA CYS A 74 2.15 6.53 2.08
C CYS A 74 1.43 6.49 0.73
N GLY A 75 2.09 6.99 -0.31
CA GLY A 75 1.50 7.16 -1.62
C GLY A 75 2.48 7.78 -2.61
N MET A 76 2.00 8.03 -3.83
CA MET A 76 2.81 8.53 -4.93
C MET A 76 2.31 9.89 -5.40
N LEU A 77 3.25 10.82 -5.59
CA LEU A 77 3.04 12.08 -6.29
C LEU A 77 3.86 12.06 -7.58
N SER A 78 3.22 12.35 -8.72
CA SER A 78 3.89 12.43 -10.02
C SER A 78 3.80 13.84 -10.60
N PHE A 79 4.85 14.25 -11.30
CA PHE A 79 4.91 15.54 -12.01
C PHE A 79 5.53 15.35 -13.39
N ARG A 80 4.93 15.96 -14.42
CA ARG A 80 5.41 15.87 -15.80
C ARG A 80 6.50 16.91 -16.05
N VAL A 81 7.74 16.45 -16.15
CA VAL A 81 8.93 17.31 -16.39
C VAL A 81 9.23 17.60 -17.88
N GLY A 82 8.44 17.04 -18.79
CA GLY A 82 8.63 17.20 -20.24
C GLY A 82 9.64 16.23 -20.86
N SER A 83 9.48 15.92 -22.15
CA SER A 83 10.27 14.90 -22.86
C SER A 83 11.74 15.27 -23.06
N SER A 84 12.06 16.57 -23.10
CA SER A 84 13.41 17.08 -23.32
C SER A 84 14.26 17.15 -22.05
N PHE A 85 13.66 17.09 -20.86
CA PHE A 85 14.40 17.17 -19.59
C PHE A 85 15.36 16.00 -19.43
N LEU A 86 14.88 14.79 -19.66
CA LEU A 86 15.68 13.56 -19.54
C LEU A 86 16.68 13.37 -20.70
N SER A 87 16.45 14.00 -21.85
CA SER A 87 17.40 13.94 -22.97
C SER A 87 18.56 14.93 -22.83
N ARG A 88 18.43 15.94 -21.96
CA ARG A 88 19.43 17.00 -21.74
C ARG A 88 20.44 16.70 -20.63
N MET A 89 20.16 15.71 -19.79
CA MET A 89 21.00 15.37 -18.65
C MET A 89 21.28 13.87 -18.62
N ARG A 90 22.51 13.49 -18.27
CA ARG A 90 22.82 12.08 -18.01
C ARG A 90 22.10 11.62 -16.75
N LYS A 91 21.72 10.33 -16.68
CA LYS A 91 20.99 9.76 -15.55
C LYS A 91 21.74 9.91 -14.21
N ASP A 92 23.07 9.77 -14.22
CA ASP A 92 23.93 9.97 -13.03
C ASP A 92 23.87 11.41 -12.50
N GLN A 93 23.78 12.38 -13.41
CA GLN A 93 23.66 13.78 -13.05
C GLN A 93 22.31 14.05 -12.41
N VAL A 94 21.21 13.51 -12.95
CA VAL A 94 19.86 13.67 -12.39
C VAL A 94 19.79 13.13 -10.96
N ASP A 95 20.23 11.89 -10.72
CA ASP A 95 20.25 11.29 -9.37
C ASP A 95 21.09 12.13 -8.40
N ARG A 96 22.28 12.57 -8.83
CA ARG A 96 23.16 13.42 -8.01
C ARG A 96 22.50 14.74 -7.63
N GLU A 97 21.86 15.43 -8.57
CA GLU A 97 21.21 16.72 -8.27
C GLU A 97 19.98 16.53 -7.36
N ILE A 98 19.20 15.46 -7.53
CA ILE A 98 18.08 15.13 -6.64
C ILE A 98 18.58 14.89 -5.21
N ARG A 99 19.64 14.09 -5.03
CA ARG A 99 20.20 13.76 -3.71
C ARG A 99 20.76 14.96 -2.95
N LYS A 100 21.16 16.04 -3.65
CA LYS A 100 21.62 17.28 -3.01
C LYS A 100 20.47 18.05 -2.35
N VAL A 101 19.26 17.97 -2.90
CA VAL A 101 18.13 18.83 -2.51
C VAL A 101 16.99 18.07 -1.82
N VAL A 102 16.85 16.77 -2.06
CA VAL A 102 15.84 15.91 -1.41
C VAL A 102 16.50 15.18 -0.24
N PRO A 103 16.16 15.52 1.01
CA PRO A 103 16.72 14.84 2.17
C PRO A 103 16.14 13.41 2.30
N PHE A 104 16.98 12.40 2.49
CA PHE A 104 16.57 10.99 2.60
C PHE A 104 17.32 10.24 3.70
N GLY A 105 16.65 9.29 4.36
CA GLY A 105 17.20 8.52 5.48
C GLY A 105 16.39 8.67 6.77
N THR A 106 16.67 7.81 7.77
CA THR A 106 15.87 7.69 9.00
C THR A 106 16.16 8.78 10.05
N LYS A 107 17.27 9.52 9.91
CA LYS A 107 17.73 10.53 10.88
C LYS A 107 17.77 11.95 10.31
N VAL A 108 16.94 12.24 9.33
CA VAL A 108 17.01 13.49 8.57
C VAL A 108 15.98 14.53 9.03
N ARG A 109 14.81 14.08 9.50
CA ARG A 109 13.78 14.99 10.00
C ARG A 109 13.93 15.19 11.51
N GLN A 110 13.94 16.46 11.93
CA GLN A 110 13.99 16.86 13.35
C GLN A 110 12.64 17.41 13.87
N GLY A 111 11.56 17.37 13.07
CA GLY A 111 10.26 17.97 13.39
C GLY A 111 9.05 17.16 12.91
N LYS A 112 7.84 17.63 13.26
CA LYS A 112 6.56 17.00 12.87
C LYS A 112 6.40 16.92 11.34
N SER A 113 5.73 15.87 10.86
CA SER A 113 5.46 15.72 9.43
C SER A 113 4.53 16.86 8.94
N PRO A 114 4.85 17.53 7.82
CA PRO A 114 4.04 18.62 7.27
C PRO A 114 2.66 18.14 6.80
N HIS A 115 2.46 16.83 6.61
CA HIS A 115 1.18 16.26 6.20
C HIS A 115 0.11 16.27 7.30
N PHE A 116 0.49 16.49 8.56
CA PHE A 116 -0.43 16.54 9.71
C PHE A 116 -0.61 17.95 10.29
N ASN A 117 -0.12 19.00 9.61
CA ASN A 117 -0.34 20.40 9.97
C ASN A 117 -1.50 21.02 9.16
N LYS A 118 -2.67 20.37 9.17
CA LYS A 118 -3.91 20.98 8.70
C LYS A 118 -4.80 21.29 9.89
#